data_AF-A0A2D9CKI7-F1
#
_entry.id   AF-A0A2D9CKI7-F1
#
_cell.length_a   1.000
_cell.length_b   1.000
_cell.length_c   1.000
_cell.angle_alpha   90.00
_cell.angle_beta   90.00
_cell.angle_gamma   90.00
#
_symmetry.space_group_name_H-M   'P 1'
#
loop_
_entity.id
_entity.type
_entity.pdbx_description
1 polymer ?
#
loop_
_entity_poly.entity_id
_entity_poly.type
_entity_poly.pdbx_seq_one_letter_code
_entity_poly.pdbx_strand_id
1 'polypeptide(L)'
;MTEHNKYYYDYERNIDTSKPVKEKIDVPSYYIGNNGYEARKVISGFNLSYNVGTATTYLLRCGKKKEEGMSDIDKHIEDIEKAMNHLKFELEILKDEC
;
A
#
# COMPACT_ATOMS: atom_id res chain seq x y z
N MET A 1 19.29 28.13 21.45
CA MET A 1 19.22 26.67 21.32
C MET A 1 18.51 26.14 22.57
N THR A 2 17.41 25.41 22.42
CA THR A 2 16.68 24.83 23.54
C THR A 2 17.44 23.60 24.05
N GLU A 3 17.85 23.62 25.32
CA GLU A 3 18.45 22.45 25.96
C GLU A 3 17.38 21.39 26.22
N HIS A 4 17.52 20.24 25.58
CA HIS A 4 16.74 19.06 25.91
C HIS A 4 17.52 18.21 26.93
N ASN A 5 16.80 17.58 27.86
CA ASN A 5 17.36 16.62 28.79
C ASN A 5 18.17 15.56 28.01
N LYS A 6 19.32 15.09 28.55
CA LYS A 6 20.24 14.11 27.92
C LYS A 6 19.58 12.83 27.40
N TYR A 7 18.37 12.60 27.87
CA TYR A 7 17.50 11.47 27.63
C TYR A 7 16.44 11.71 26.55
N TYR A 8 16.35 12.90 25.96
CA TYR A 8 15.27 13.28 25.05
C TYR A 8 15.20 12.41 23.79
N TYR A 9 16.34 11.88 23.34
CA TYR A 9 16.45 11.02 22.15
C TYR A 9 16.59 9.53 22.48
N ASP A 10 16.38 9.13 23.73
CA ASP A 10 16.49 7.74 24.13
C ASP A 10 15.10 7.09 24.12
N TYR A 11 14.75 6.55 22.94
CA TYR A 11 13.45 5.98 22.58
C TYR A 11 13.23 4.57 23.15
N GLU A 12 14.29 3.93 23.65
CA GLU A 12 14.27 2.50 24.01
C GLU A 12 14.02 2.28 25.51
N ARG A 13 14.08 3.34 26.34
CA ARG A 13 13.99 3.23 27.81
C ARG A 13 12.71 2.60 28.38
N ASN A 14 11.63 2.53 27.59
CA ASN A 14 10.37 1.92 28.00
C ASN A 14 9.97 0.70 27.13
N ILE A 15 10.86 0.23 26.25
CA ILE A 15 10.55 -0.92 25.39
C ILE A 15 10.99 -2.21 26.09
N ASP A 16 10.01 -3.03 26.45
CA ASP A 16 10.23 -4.40 26.95
C ASP A 16 10.75 -5.30 25.82
N THR A 17 12.08 -5.40 25.70
CA THR A 17 12.78 -6.18 24.68
C THR A 17 12.63 -7.69 24.84
N SER A 18 11.99 -8.16 25.92
CA SER A 18 11.81 -9.60 26.22
C SER A 18 10.68 -10.26 25.41
N LYS A 19 9.79 -9.47 24.79
CA LYS A 19 8.66 -9.99 23.99
C LYS A 19 8.96 -9.84 22.49
N PRO A 20 8.81 -10.91 21.69
CA PRO A 20 8.90 -10.78 20.24
C PRO A 20 7.74 -9.91 19.78
N VAL A 21 8.04 -8.70 19.30
CA VAL A 21 7.06 -7.81 18.67
C VAL A 21 6.74 -8.41 17.31
N LYS A 22 5.79 -9.36 17.27
CA LYS A 22 5.10 -9.70 16.01
C LYS A 22 4.20 -8.50 15.72
N GLU A 23 4.74 -7.48 15.07
CA GLU A 23 3.93 -6.40 14.51
C GLU A 23 2.94 -7.03 13.52
N LYS A 24 1.70 -7.21 13.95
CA LYS A 24 0.61 -7.48 13.02
C LYS A 24 0.43 -6.19 12.24
N ILE A 25 0.95 -6.16 11.02
CA ILE A 25 0.66 -5.09 10.07
C ILE A 25 -0.86 -5.06 9.90
N ASP A 26 -1.48 -3.97 10.34
CA ASP A 26 -2.92 -3.78 10.17
C ASP A 26 -3.20 -3.43 8.71
N VAL A 27 -3.72 -4.41 7.96
CA VAL A 27 -4.00 -4.27 6.53
C VAL A 27 -5.48 -3.93 6.36
N PRO A 28 -5.81 -2.80 5.71
CA PRO A 28 -7.20 -2.43 5.47
C PRO A 28 -7.98 -3.53 4.74
N SER A 29 -9.23 -3.76 5.15
CA SER A 29 -10.07 -4.85 4.65
C SER A 29 -10.27 -4.83 3.13
N TYR A 30 -10.29 -3.65 2.51
CA TYR A 30 -10.42 -3.49 1.06
C TYR A 30 -9.19 -3.97 0.26
N TYR A 31 -8.09 -4.33 0.93
CA TYR A 31 -6.93 -5.02 0.34
C TYR A 31 -6.89 -6.53 0.59
N ILE A 32 -7.91 -7.09 1.25
CA ILE A 32 -8.01 -8.51 1.57
C ILE A 32 -9.09 -9.13 0.67
N GLY A 33 -8.73 -10.21 -0.04
CA GLY A 33 -9.67 -10.97 -0.85
C GLY A 33 -10.61 -11.81 0.00
N ASN A 34 -11.72 -12.31 -0.59
CA ASN A 34 -12.68 -13.17 0.12
C ASN A 34 -12.05 -14.47 0.65
N ASN A 35 -10.90 -14.86 0.10
CA ASN A 35 -10.08 -16.00 0.52
C ASN A 35 -9.01 -15.65 1.57
N GLY A 36 -9.01 -14.41 2.10
CA GLY A 36 -8.04 -13.94 3.09
C GLY A 36 -6.67 -13.54 2.53
N TYR A 37 -6.47 -13.58 1.21
CA TYR A 37 -5.21 -13.17 0.61
C TYR A 37 -5.10 -11.65 0.50
N GLU A 38 -3.99 -11.12 0.98
CA GLU A 38 -3.68 -9.69 0.94
C GLU A 38 -3.09 -9.31 -0.43
N ALA A 39 -3.52 -8.18 -0.99
CA ALA A 39 -3.03 -7.66 -2.28
C ALA A 39 -1.49 -7.59 -2.34
N ARG A 40 -0.83 -7.14 -1.25
CA ARG A 40 0.64 -7.07 -1.17
C ARG A 40 1.32 -8.42 -1.36
N LYS A 41 0.69 -9.52 -0.90
CA LYS A 41 1.23 -10.88 -1.04
C LYS A 41 1.13 -11.38 -2.47
N VAL A 42 0.09 -10.97 -3.21
CA VAL A 42 -0.02 -11.22 -4.65
C VAL A 42 1.11 -10.49 -5.38
N ILE A 43 1.28 -9.20 -5.10
CA ILE A 43 2.30 -8.37 -5.76
C ILE A 43 3.71 -8.91 -5.51
N SER A 44 4.04 -9.24 -4.25
CA SER A 44 5.33 -9.83 -3.91
C SER A 44 5.51 -11.24 -4.48
N GLY A 45 4.44 -12.05 -4.49
CA GLY A 45 4.49 -13.43 -4.96
C GLY A 45 4.74 -13.54 -6.47
N PHE A 46 4.33 -12.54 -7.24
CA PHE A 46 4.59 -12.44 -8.68
C PHE A 46 5.81 -11.56 -9.03
N ASN A 47 6.48 -10.98 -8.02
CA ASN A 47 7.60 -10.06 -8.20
C ASN A 47 7.32 -8.94 -9.23
N LEU A 48 6.14 -8.32 -9.11
CA LEU A 48 5.71 -7.28 -10.06
C LEU A 48 6.56 -6.01 -9.92
N SER A 49 6.77 -5.30 -11.03
CA SER A 49 7.39 -3.98 -11.01
C SER A 49 6.54 -2.98 -10.23
N TYR A 50 7.12 -1.82 -9.88
CA TYR A 50 6.42 -0.80 -9.10
C TYR A 50 5.09 -0.38 -9.73
N ASN A 51 5.07 -0.06 -11.02
CA ASN A 51 3.83 0.39 -11.68
C ASN A 51 2.84 -0.75 -11.84
N VAL A 52 3.29 -1.95 -12.23
CA VAL A 52 2.40 -3.11 -12.41
C VAL A 52 1.81 -3.55 -11.07
N GLY A 53 2.61 -3.55 -10.00
CA GLY A 53 2.15 -3.84 -8.64
C GLY A 53 1.15 -2.81 -8.12
N THR A 54 1.40 -1.52 -8.39
CA THR A 54 0.48 -0.44 -7.99
C THR A 54 -0.83 -0.51 -8.78
N ALA A 55 -0.78 -0.72 -10.10
CA ALA A 55 -1.97 -0.96 -10.91
C ALA A 55 -2.77 -2.16 -10.41
N THR A 56 -2.09 -3.27 -10.10
CA THR A 56 -2.73 -4.47 -9.52
C THR A 56 -3.40 -4.17 -8.18
N THR A 57 -2.79 -3.32 -7.33
CA THR A 57 -3.39 -2.89 -6.06
C THR A 57 -4.73 -2.16 -6.28
N TYR A 58 -4.78 -1.23 -7.24
CA TYR A 58 -6.01 -0.55 -7.61
C TYR A 58 -7.07 -1.51 -8.18
N LEU A 59 -6.66 -2.46 -9.04
CA LEU A 59 -7.59 -3.47 -9.58
C LEU A 59 -8.16 -4.39 -8.50
N LEU A 60 -7.35 -4.83 -7.54
CA LEU A 60 -7.79 -5.72 -6.46
C LEU A 60 -8.69 -5.03 -5.43
N ARG A 61 -8.54 -3.71 -5.23
CA ARG A 61 -9.34 -2.92 -4.29
C ARG A 61 -10.58 -2.27 -4.93
N CYS A 62 -10.63 -2.23 -6.25
CA CYS A 62 -11.65 -1.56 -7.05
C CYS A 62 -13.07 -1.91 -6.57
N GLY A 63 -13.87 -0.87 -6.30
CA GLY A 63 -15.25 -1.00 -5.80
C GLY A 63 -15.40 -1.43 -4.33
N LYS A 64 -14.30 -1.72 -3.61
CA LYS A 64 -14.32 -2.11 -2.19
C LYS A 64 -14.06 -0.93 -1.26
N LYS A 65 -13.18 0.01 -1.64
CA LYS A 65 -12.91 1.21 -0.85
C LYS A 65 -14.08 2.18 -0.98
N LYS A 66 -14.59 2.67 0.14
CA LYS A 66 -15.56 3.77 0.21
C LYS A 66 -14.84 5.08 0.47
N GLU A 67 -15.42 6.18 0.03
CA GLU A 67 -14.88 7.52 0.23
C GLU A 67 -16.01 8.51 0.47
N GLU A 68 -15.88 9.33 1.51
CA GLU A 68 -16.89 10.33 1.85
C GLU A 68 -17.01 11.37 0.73
N GLY A 69 -18.24 11.69 0.33
CA GLY A 69 -18.48 12.65 -0.75
C GLY A 69 -18.32 12.09 -2.17
N MET A 70 -18.11 10.79 -2.33
CA MET A 70 -18.00 10.13 -3.63
C MET A 70 -18.94 8.92 -3.73
N SER A 71 -19.59 8.74 -4.88
CA SER A 71 -20.41 7.53 -5.10
C SER A 71 -19.53 6.29 -5.28
N ASP A 72 -20.11 5.11 -5.03
CA ASP A 72 -19.42 3.84 -5.22
C ASP A 72 -18.93 3.63 -6.67
N ILE A 73 -19.72 4.13 -7.64
CA ILE A 73 -19.41 4.02 -9.06
C ILE A 73 -18.28 4.98 -9.42
N ASP A 74 -18.33 6.22 -8.95
CA ASP A 74 -17.25 7.20 -9.18
C ASP A 74 -15.93 6.69 -8.60
N LYS A 75 -15.97 6.10 -7.40
CA LYS A 75 -14.78 5.53 -6.77
C LYS A 75 -14.21 4.33 -7.52
N HIS A 76 -15.10 3.50 -8.08
CA HIS A 76 -14.72 2.39 -8.94
C HIS A 76 -14.02 2.91 -10.21
N ILE A 77 -14.59 3.91 -10.87
CA ILE A 77 -14.01 4.53 -12.07
C ILE A 77 -12.63 5.11 -11.75
N GLU A 78 -12.50 5.87 -10.66
CA GLU A 78 -11.23 6.47 -10.24
C GLU A 78 -10.14 5.42 -10.01
N ASP A 79 -10.47 4.28 -9.38
CA ASP A 79 -9.51 3.20 -9.16
C ASP A 79 -9.04 2.58 -10.51
N ILE A 80 -9.94 2.42 -11.48
CA ILE A 80 -9.59 1.92 -12.83
C ILE A 80 -8.70 2.94 -13.56
N GLU A 81 -9.03 4.23 -13.53
CA GLU A 81 -8.23 5.28 -14.16
C GLU A 81 -6.81 5.35 -13.57
N LYS A 82 -6.69 5.21 -12.25
CA LYS A 82 -5.38 5.14 -11.57
C LYS A 82 -4.58 3.92 -12.01
N ALA A 83 -5.20 2.75 -12.13
CA ALA A 83 -4.54 1.57 -12.65
C ALA A 83 -4.03 1.80 -14.09
N MET A 84 -4.87 2.37 -14.95
CA MET A 84 -4.51 2.70 -16.33
C MET A 84 -3.31 3.65 -16.41
N ASN A 85 -3.25 4.68 -15.56
CA ASN A 85 -2.14 5.63 -15.56
C ASN A 85 -0.80 4.97 -15.20
N HIS A 86 -0.78 4.09 -14.20
CA HIS A 86 0.43 3.33 -13.89
C HIS A 86 0.87 2.42 -15.04
N LEU A 87 -0.08 1.74 -15.71
CA LEU A 87 0.26 0.91 -16.86
C LEU A 87 0.79 1.73 -18.05
N LYS A 88 0.29 2.96 -18.26
CA LYS A 88 0.85 3.88 -19.26
C LYS A 88 2.30 4.23 -18.94
N PHE A 89 2.60 4.61 -17.70
CA PHE A 89 3.98 4.90 -17.29
C PHE A 89 4.91 3.70 -17.43
N GLU A 90 4.45 2.49 -17.09
CA GLU A 90 5.24 1.27 -17.32
C GLU A 90 5.58 1.09 -18.80
N LEU A 91 4.60 1.29 -19.69
CA LEU A 91 4.82 1.18 -21.13
C LEU A 91 5.77 2.25 -21.68
N GLU A 92 5.75 3.46 -21.13
CA GLU A 92 6.70 4.53 -21.49
C GLU A 92 8.12 4.11 -21.13
N ILE A 93 8.35 3.65 -19.89
CA ILE A 93 9.66 3.17 -19.44
C ILE A 93 10.18 2.05 -20.36
N LEU A 94 9.35 1.03 -20.61
CA LEU A 94 9.75 -0.11 -21.43
C LEU A 94 10.04 0.26 -22.89
N LYS A 95 9.37 1.30 -23.42
CA LYS A 95 9.62 1.80 -24.79
C LYS A 95 10.88 2.65 -24.88
N ASP A 96 11.21 3.39 -23.82
CA ASP A 96 12.43 4.20 -23.75
C ASP A 96 13.67 3.32 -23.54
N GLU A 97 13.51 2.11 -22.99
CA GLU A 97 14.58 1.09 -22.86
C GLU A 97 14.84 0.29 -24.15
N CYS A 98 14.03 0.47 -25.20
CA CYS A 98 14.15 -0.24 -26.49
C CYS A 98 15.03 0.47 -27.53
#